data_AF-A0A0B4SXF1-F1
#
_entry.id   AF-A0A0B4SXF1-F1
#
_cell.length_a   1.000
_cell.length_b   1.000
_cell.length_c   1.000
_cell.angle_alpha   90.00
_cell.angle_beta   90.00
_cell.angle_gamma   90.00
#
_symmetry.space_group_name_H-M   'P 1'
#
loop_
_entity.id
_entity.type
_entity.pdbx_description
1 polymer ?
#
loop_
_entity_poly.entity_id
_entity_poly.type
_entity_poly.pdbx_seq_one_letter_code
_entity_poly.pdbx_strand_id
1 'polypeptide(L)'
;ISAALGMAVARDLLGKNNNVISVIGDGAMTAGQAYEAMNNAGYLDANLIVILNDNKQVSLPTATLDGPATPVGALSSALSKLQASPKFRKLREAAKNITKHIGPQAHEVAAKVDEYARGMLGAPGSTL
;
A
#
# COMPACT_ATOMS: atom_id res chain seq x y z
N ILE A 1 -16.76 0.11 -3.74
CA ILE A 1 -16.06 1.41 -3.52
C ILE A 1 -16.31 2.38 -4.68
N SER A 2 -15.88 2.12 -5.93
CA SER A 2 -16.06 3.09 -7.05
C SER A 2 -17.50 3.57 -7.23
N ALA A 3 -18.48 2.65 -7.25
CA ALA A 3 -19.89 3.03 -7.31
C ALA A 3 -20.34 3.89 -6.12
N ALA A 4 -19.85 3.58 -4.91
CA ALA A 4 -20.17 4.34 -3.71
C ALA A 4 -19.55 5.75 -3.74
N LEU A 5 -18.35 5.90 -4.30
CA LEU A 5 -17.76 7.21 -4.57
C LEU A 5 -18.65 8.03 -5.52
N GLY A 6 -19.13 7.42 -6.61
CA GLY A 6 -20.09 8.08 -7.51
C GLY A 6 -21.38 8.50 -6.80
N MET A 7 -21.90 7.68 -5.90
CA MET A 7 -23.07 8.02 -5.07
C MET A 7 -22.77 9.15 -4.08
N ALA A 8 -21.58 9.21 -3.49
CA ALA A 8 -21.16 10.28 -2.59
C ALA A 8 -21.06 11.62 -3.34
N VAL A 9 -20.43 11.63 -4.51
CA VAL A 9 -20.36 12.82 -5.37
C VAL A 9 -21.77 13.26 -5.79
N ALA A 10 -22.63 12.33 -6.22
CA ALA A 10 -24.00 12.65 -6.60
C ALA A 10 -24.83 13.20 -5.42
N ARG A 11 -24.64 12.66 -4.21
CA ARG A 11 -25.26 13.18 -2.98
C ARG A 11 -24.87 14.64 -2.76
N ASP A 12 -23.59 14.95 -2.86
CA ASP A 12 -23.07 16.30 -2.61
C ASP A 12 -23.59 17.28 -3.67
N LEU A 13 -23.62 16.88 -4.94
CA LEU A 13 -24.23 17.66 -6.03
C LEU A 13 -25.73 17.92 -5.84
N LEU A 14 -26.44 17.00 -5.19
CA LEU A 14 -27.86 17.15 -4.87
C LEU A 14 -28.11 17.88 -3.54
N GLY A 15 -27.07 18.34 -2.84
CA GLY A 15 -27.19 19.02 -1.54
C GLY A 15 -27.75 18.14 -0.44
N LYS A 16 -27.62 16.81 -0.56
CA LYS A 16 -28.11 15.85 0.43
C LYS A 16 -27.05 15.58 1.50
N ASN A 17 -27.48 15.08 2.65
CA ASN A 17 -26.62 14.83 3.82
C ASN A 17 -26.62 13.37 4.29
N ASN A 18 -27.10 12.44 3.47
CA ASN A 18 -27.11 11.03 3.84
C ASN A 18 -25.71 10.41 3.82
N ASN A 19 -25.48 9.39 4.63
CA ASN A 19 -24.22 8.65 4.60
C ASN A 19 -24.16 7.72 3.38
N VAL A 20 -22.96 7.55 2.82
CA VAL A 20 -22.69 6.56 1.79
C VAL A 20 -21.69 5.57 2.36
N ILE A 21 -22.05 4.29 2.37
CA ILE A 21 -21.29 3.23 3.02
C ILE A 21 -21.02 2.12 2.01
N SER A 22 -19.75 1.73 1.86
CA SER A 22 -19.33 0.60 1.04
C SER A 22 -18.74 -0.49 1.94
N VAL A 23 -19.32 -1.68 1.93
CA VAL A 23 -18.72 -2.87 2.57
C VAL A 23 -17.95 -3.66 1.52
N ILE A 24 -16.69 -3.99 1.79
CA ILE A 24 -15.82 -4.73 0.88
C ILE A 24 -15.12 -5.88 1.61
N GLY A 25 -14.97 -7.04 0.97
CA GLY A 25 -14.20 -8.15 1.51
C GLY A 25 -12.68 -8.01 1.26
N ASP A 26 -11.87 -8.70 2.06
CA ASP A 26 -10.41 -8.81 1.89
C ASP A 26 -10.01 -9.31 0.49
N GLY A 27 -10.69 -10.31 -0.05
CA GLY A 27 -10.47 -10.81 -1.41
C GLY A 27 -10.75 -9.75 -2.49
N ALA A 28 -11.84 -9.00 -2.35
CA ALA A 28 -12.21 -7.94 -3.29
C ALA A 28 -11.27 -6.72 -3.22
N MET A 29 -10.62 -6.47 -2.08
CA MET A 29 -9.64 -5.39 -1.92
C MET A 29 -8.37 -5.63 -2.74
N THR A 30 -8.11 -6.88 -3.15
CA THR A 30 -6.97 -7.21 -4.02
C THR A 30 -7.16 -6.76 -5.46
N ALA A 31 -8.40 -6.46 -5.88
CA ALA A 31 -8.68 -5.94 -7.21
C ALA A 31 -8.16 -4.51 -7.38
N GLY A 32 -7.50 -4.22 -8.51
CA GLY A 32 -6.97 -2.89 -8.80
C GLY A 32 -8.03 -1.78 -8.75
N GLN A 33 -9.27 -2.08 -9.14
CA GLN A 33 -10.39 -1.14 -9.06
C GLN A 33 -10.71 -0.67 -7.64
N ALA A 34 -10.46 -1.50 -6.62
CA ALA A 34 -10.66 -1.09 -5.23
C ALA A 34 -9.63 -0.04 -4.82
N TYR A 35 -8.36 -0.24 -5.20
CA TYR A 35 -7.28 0.72 -4.98
C TYR A 35 -7.50 2.03 -5.73
N GLU A 36 -7.85 1.96 -7.01
CA GLU A 36 -8.14 3.14 -7.82
C GLU A 36 -9.28 3.96 -7.21
N ALA A 37 -10.36 3.29 -6.79
CA ALA A 37 -11.51 3.95 -6.19
C ALA A 37 -11.18 4.61 -4.83
N MET A 38 -10.37 3.97 -3.99
CA MET A 38 -9.93 4.59 -2.73
C MET A 38 -9.02 5.79 -2.96
N ASN A 39 -8.11 5.71 -3.94
CA ASN A 39 -7.24 6.83 -4.29
C ASN A 39 -8.06 8.02 -4.82
N ASN A 40 -9.03 7.75 -5.69
CA ASN A 40 -9.93 8.79 -6.22
C ASN A 40 -10.83 9.39 -5.13
N ALA A 41 -11.29 8.57 -4.17
CA ALA A 41 -12.05 9.07 -3.03
C ALA A 41 -11.25 10.07 -2.17
N GLY A 42 -9.96 9.80 -1.95
CA GLY A 42 -9.05 10.72 -1.27
C GLY A 42 -8.77 11.99 -2.08
N TYR A 43 -8.59 11.87 -3.40
CA TYR A 43 -8.40 13.04 -4.28
C TYR A 43 -9.61 13.97 -4.30
N LEU A 44 -10.82 13.42 -4.27
CA LEU A 44 -12.07 14.18 -4.31
C LEU A 44 -12.56 14.65 -2.92
N ASP A 45 -11.82 14.33 -1.85
CA ASP A 45 -12.24 14.57 -0.45
C ASP A 45 -13.68 14.10 -0.17
N ALA A 46 -14.05 12.96 -0.76
CA ALA A 46 -15.44 12.50 -0.72
C ALA A 46 -15.78 11.94 0.66
N ASN A 47 -16.89 12.42 1.25
CA ASN A 47 -17.42 11.85 2.48
C ASN A 47 -18.06 10.47 2.22
N LEU A 48 -17.23 9.43 2.30
CA LEU A 48 -17.52 8.03 2.02
C LEU A 48 -16.98 7.15 3.16
N ILE A 49 -17.83 6.27 3.71
CA ILE A 49 -17.42 5.29 4.71
C ILE A 49 -17.13 3.96 4.01
N VAL A 50 -15.93 3.41 4.20
CA VAL A 50 -15.57 2.10 3.68
C VAL A 50 -15.33 1.15 4.85
N ILE A 51 -16.05 0.02 4.84
CA ILE A 51 -15.92 -1.04 5.84
C ILE A 51 -15.23 -2.23 5.18
N LEU A 52 -14.04 -2.58 5.67
CA LEU A 52 -13.34 -3.79 5.28
C LEU A 52 -13.82 -4.96 6.14
N ASN A 53 -14.46 -5.94 5.51
CA ASN A 53 -14.82 -7.22 6.09
C ASN A 53 -13.69 -8.22 5.83
N ASP A 54 -12.73 -8.30 6.76
CA ASP A 54 -11.61 -9.22 6.71
C ASP A 54 -11.92 -10.51 7.49
N ASN A 55 -12.34 -11.55 6.77
CA ASN A 55 -12.62 -12.86 7.34
C ASN A 55 -11.48 -13.87 7.10
N LYS A 56 -10.37 -13.48 6.45
CA LYS A 56 -9.26 -14.36 6.03
C LYS A 56 -9.72 -15.64 5.31
N GLN A 57 -10.93 -15.64 4.79
CA GLN A 57 -11.59 -16.77 4.17
C GLN A 57 -11.74 -16.47 2.69
N VAL A 58 -11.30 -17.42 1.87
CA VAL A 58 -11.61 -17.43 0.44
C VAL A 58 -13.13 -17.30 0.24
N SER A 59 -13.55 -16.34 -0.57
CA SER A 59 -14.97 -16.03 -0.82
C SER A 59 -15.73 -17.11 -1.61
N LEU A 60 -15.10 -18.26 -1.86
CA LEU A 60 -15.66 -19.42 -2.52
C LEU A 60 -15.62 -20.59 -1.53
N PRO A 61 -16.63 -21.49 -1.51
CA PRO A 61 -16.55 -22.72 -0.72
C PRO A 61 -15.40 -23.57 -1.25
N THR A 62 -14.21 -23.41 -0.70
CA THR A 62 -13.05 -24.25 -0.96
C THR A 62 -13.08 -25.48 -0.08
N ALA A 63 -14.19 -26.21 -0.16
CA ALA A 63 -14.22 -27.63 0.17
C ALA A 63 -14.00 -28.37 -1.15
N THR A 64 -12.74 -28.45 -1.58
CA THR A 64 -12.34 -29.53 -2.49
C THR A 64 -12.23 -30.82 -1.67
N LEU A 65 -12.45 -31.97 -2.30
CA LEU A 65 -12.52 -33.30 -1.66
C LEU A 65 -11.31 -33.65 -0.76
N ASP A 66 -10.19 -32.92 -0.87
CA ASP A 66 -8.92 -33.19 -0.17
C ASP A 66 -8.49 -32.13 0.88
N GLY A 67 -9.34 -31.16 1.27
CA GLY A 67 -9.05 -30.20 2.36
C GLY A 67 -9.03 -28.71 1.96
N PRO A 68 -8.75 -27.78 2.90
CA PRO A 68 -8.91 -26.33 2.70
C PRO A 68 -7.90 -25.78 1.67
N ALA A 69 -8.41 -25.15 0.61
CA ALA A 69 -7.55 -24.52 -0.38
C ALA A 69 -6.94 -23.23 0.17
N THR A 70 -5.61 -23.11 0.08
CA THR A 70 -4.87 -21.90 0.43
C THR A 70 -5.26 -20.74 -0.51
N PRO A 71 -5.40 -19.50 -0.01
CA PRO A 71 -5.72 -18.34 -0.85
C PRO A 71 -4.74 -18.21 -2.03
N VAL A 72 -5.20 -18.48 -3.24
CA VAL A 72 -4.38 -18.38 -4.47
C VAL A 72 -4.34 -16.93 -4.96
N GLY A 73 -3.53 -16.11 -4.31
CA GLY A 73 -3.16 -14.79 -4.83
C GLY A 73 -1.87 -14.87 -5.63
N ALA A 74 -1.91 -14.58 -6.94
CA ALA A 74 -0.70 -14.41 -7.76
C ALA A 74 0.26 -13.38 -7.14
N LEU A 75 -0.28 -12.31 -6.54
CA LEU A 75 0.49 -11.30 -5.81
C LEU A 75 1.07 -11.84 -4.49
N SER A 76 0.30 -12.60 -3.71
CA SER A 76 0.76 -13.22 -2.45
C SER A 76 1.90 -14.21 -2.71
N SER A 77 1.78 -15.02 -3.77
CA SER A 77 2.83 -15.95 -4.18
C SER A 77 4.06 -15.24 -4.76
N ALA A 78 3.89 -14.14 -5.51
CA ALA A 78 5.00 -13.34 -6.01
C ALA A 78 5.76 -12.62 -4.87
N LEU A 79 5.04 -12.00 -3.94
CA LEU A 79 5.62 -11.34 -2.76
C LEU A 79 6.32 -12.35 -1.84
N SER A 80 5.70 -13.52 -1.61
CA SER A 80 6.31 -14.59 -0.81
C SER A 80 7.58 -15.13 -1.47
N LYS A 81 7.58 -15.33 -2.79
CA LYS A 81 8.77 -15.75 -3.54
C LYS A 81 9.86 -14.68 -3.54
N LEU A 82 9.50 -13.40 -3.63
CA LEU A 82 10.44 -12.29 -3.57
C LEU A 82 11.06 -12.15 -2.17
N GLN A 83 10.24 -12.26 -1.13
CA GLN A 83 10.69 -12.20 0.27
C GLN A 83 11.54 -13.42 0.66
N ALA A 84 11.20 -14.61 0.16
CA ALA A 84 11.96 -15.84 0.35
C ALA A 84 13.20 -15.93 -0.56
N SER A 85 13.36 -15.01 -1.51
CA SER A 85 14.48 -15.02 -2.44
C SER A 85 15.80 -14.89 -1.68
N PRO A 86 16.80 -15.74 -1.97
CA PRO A 86 18.15 -15.61 -1.44
C PRO A 86 18.75 -14.22 -1.70
N LYS A 87 18.34 -13.55 -2.79
CA LYS A 87 18.79 -12.19 -3.13
C LYS A 87 18.25 -11.14 -2.14
N PHE A 88 16.97 -11.22 -1.77
CA PHE A 88 16.38 -10.30 -0.79
C PHE A 88 16.97 -10.53 0.61
N ARG A 89 17.21 -11.80 0.97
CA ARG A 89 17.91 -12.15 2.20
C ARG A 89 19.33 -11.58 2.25
N LYS A 90 20.08 -11.68 1.14
CA LYS A 90 21.42 -11.08 1.02
C LYS A 90 21.38 -9.54 1.09
N LEU A 91 20.41 -8.90 0.44
CA LEU A 91 20.22 -7.45 0.51
C LEU A 91 19.89 -7.00 1.94
N ARG A 92 19.00 -7.71 2.63
CA ARG A 92 18.64 -7.45 4.03
C ARG A 92 19.83 -7.63 4.97
N GLU A 93 20.64 -8.66 4.78
CA GLU A 93 21.87 -8.87 5.55
C GLU A 93 22.91 -7.77 5.28
N ALA A 94 23.09 -7.36 4.02
CA ALA A 94 23.96 -6.24 3.67
C ALA A 94 23.49 -4.94 4.34
N ALA A 95 22.19 -4.62 4.25
CA ALA A 95 21.59 -3.47 4.92
C ALA A 95 21.79 -3.53 6.45
N LYS A 96 21.56 -4.70 7.06
CA LYS A 96 21.75 -4.89 8.51
C LYS A 96 23.21 -4.73 8.92
N ASN A 97 24.17 -5.17 8.10
CA ASN A 97 25.60 -4.98 8.35
C ASN A 97 26.02 -3.51 8.22
N ILE A 98 25.44 -2.78 7.27
CA ILE A 98 25.62 -1.34 7.11
C ILE A 98 25.05 -0.61 8.33
N THR A 99 23.82 -0.92 8.75
CA THR A 99 23.22 -0.31 9.94
C THR A 99 24.00 -0.61 11.22
N LYS A 100 24.55 -1.82 11.37
CA LYS A 100 25.41 -2.19 12.50
C LYS A 100 26.73 -1.40 12.53
N HIS A 101 27.31 -1.11 11.37
CA HIS A 101 28.52 -0.28 11.26
C HIS A 101 28.23 1.20 11.49
N ILE A 102 27.04 1.67 11.11
CA ILE A 102 26.62 3.07 11.29
C ILE A 102 26.29 3.37 12.77
N GLY A 103 25.83 2.37 13.54
CA GLY A 103 25.61 2.49 14.97
C GLY A 103 24.67 3.64 15.38
N PRO A 104 24.45 3.88 16.68
CA PRO A 104 23.68 5.03 17.17
C PRO A 104 24.37 6.39 16.96
N GLN A 105 25.59 6.42 16.39
CA GLN A 105 26.31 7.64 16.01
C GLN A 105 26.14 7.98 14.51
N ALA A 106 24.95 7.70 13.96
CA ALA A 106 24.60 7.91 12.56
C ALA A 106 24.54 9.38 12.10
N HIS A 107 24.77 10.34 13.01
CA HIS A 107 24.64 11.77 12.72
C HIS A 107 25.59 12.24 11.61
N GLU A 108 26.84 11.76 11.60
CA GLU A 108 27.84 12.18 10.61
C GLU A 108 27.53 11.59 9.22
N VAL A 109 27.06 10.35 9.17
CA VAL A 109 26.65 9.70 7.91
C VAL A 109 25.37 10.33 7.36
N ALA A 110 24.39 10.63 8.22
CA ALA A 110 23.17 11.32 7.83
C ALA A 110 23.46 12.73 7.31
N ALA A 111 24.36 13.47 7.98
CA ALA A 111 24.78 14.80 7.53
C ALA A 111 25.47 14.75 6.17
N LYS A 112 26.36 13.76 5.95
CA LYS A 112 27.04 13.59 4.66
C LYS A 112 26.06 13.20 3.55
N VAL A 113 25.10 12.33 3.83
CA VAL A 113 24.04 11.97 2.88
C VAL A 113 23.14 13.17 2.56
N ASP A 114 22.78 13.99 3.54
CA ASP A 114 22.00 15.22 3.33
C ASP A 114 22.78 16.25 2.52
N GLU A 115 24.08 16.40 2.77
CA GLU A 115 24.97 17.26 2.01
C GLU A 115 25.10 16.79 0.55
N TYR A 116 25.27 15.48 0.31
CA TYR A 116 25.26 14.90 -1.03
C TYR A 116 23.90 15.08 -1.72
N ALA A 117 22.79 14.90 -0.99
CA ALA A 117 21.45 15.12 -1.54
C ALA A 117 21.23 16.60 -1.90
N ARG A 118 21.67 17.55 -1.08
CA ARG A 118 21.65 18.98 -1.43
C ARG A 118 22.59 19.32 -2.58
N GLY A 119 23.76 18.69 -2.66
CA GLY A 119 24.70 18.87 -3.77
C GLY A 119 24.17 18.33 -5.10
N MET A 120 23.29 17.33 -5.06
CA MET A 120 22.64 16.77 -6.26
C MET A 120 21.31 17.44 -6.60
N LEU A 121 20.57 17.94 -5.61
CA LEU A 121 19.30 18.66 -5.79
C LEU A 121 19.51 20.16 -6.06
N GLY A 122 20.64 20.71 -5.63
CA GLY A 122 21.11 22.04 -6.00
C GLY A 122 21.69 22.01 -7.41
N ALA A 123 20.92 22.51 -8.38
CA ALA A 123 21.42 22.74 -9.73
C ALA A 123 22.73 23.57 -9.71
N PRO A 124 23.67 23.36 -10.66
CA PRO A 124 24.80 24.25 -10.84
C PRO A 124 24.26 25.62 -11.31
N GLY A 125 24.08 26.57 -10.40
CA GLY A 125 23.66 27.93 -10.77
C GLY A 125 22.87 28.78 -9.78
N SER A 126 22.74 28.44 -8.49
CA SER A 126 22.17 29.38 -7.52
C SER A 126 23.27 30.08 -6.72
N THR A 127 23.66 31.27 -7.19
CA THR A 127 24.42 32.27 -6.45
C THR A 127 23.65 32.75 -5.21
N LEU A 128 24.35 32.88 -4.09
CA LEU A 128 24.30 34.07 -3.25
C LEU A 128 25.68 34.72 -3.27
#